data_AF-A0A848YAJ6-F1
#
_entry.id   AF-A0A848YAJ6-F1
#
_cell.length_a   1.000
_cell.length_b   1.000
_cell.length_c   1.000
_cell.angle_alpha   90.00
_cell.angle_beta   90.00
_cell.angle_gamma   90.00
#
_symmetry.space_group_name_H-M   'P 1'
#
loop_
_entity.id
_entity.type
_entity.pdbx_description
1 polymer ?
#
loop_
_entity_poly.entity_id
_entity_poly.type
_entity_poly.pdbx_seq_one_letter_code
_entity_poly.pdbx_strand_id
1 'polypeptide(L)'
;DFLFRHLRQIRPKVYLVPDYHEDWPEYLMRMSRKDVVIVFDYRRYQAGLETFAEKAARVRGAQVILFTDKWLSPISRYSTHILPAAIDVGTPWDTSLGPVLLIEAIINRVSDNDWDATRRRIEQWDSLRIRSDDESEVDIQATGAPKERKNKQRG
;
A
#
# COMPACT_ATOMS: atom_id res chain seq x y z
N ASP A 1 -0.31 -5.47 -2.07
CA ASP A 1 0.13 -5.07 -0.70
C ASP A 1 1.57 -4.61 -0.49
N PHE A 2 2.60 -5.32 -0.96
CA PHE A 2 4.00 -5.03 -0.59
C PHE A 2 4.44 -3.60 -0.91
N LEU A 3 4.28 -3.16 -2.17
CA LEU A 3 4.60 -1.79 -2.59
C LEU A 3 3.81 -0.75 -1.78
N PHE A 4 2.49 -0.93 -1.63
CA PHE A 4 1.61 -0.04 -0.89
C PHE A 4 2.08 0.18 0.56
N ARG A 5 2.41 -0.90 1.27
CA ARG A 5 2.83 -0.84 2.67
C ARG A 5 4.13 -0.08 2.87
N HIS A 6 5.09 -0.23 1.95
CA HIS A 6 6.35 0.51 2.02
C HIS A 6 6.16 1.98 1.60
N LEU A 7 5.46 2.23 0.49
CA LEU A 7 5.22 3.60 0.02
C LEU A 7 4.46 4.43 1.06
N ARG A 8 3.44 3.88 1.73
CA ARG A 8 2.66 4.65 2.72
C ARG A 8 3.49 5.02 3.97
N GLN A 9 4.51 4.23 4.30
CA GLN A 9 5.45 4.53 5.38
C GLN A 9 6.37 5.69 4.98
N ILE A 10 6.89 5.70 3.75
CA ILE A 10 7.89 6.70 3.32
C ILE A 10 7.31 7.97 2.71
N ARG A 11 6.04 7.96 2.26
CA ARG A 11 5.38 9.16 1.72
C ARG A 11 3.88 9.22 2.01
N PRO A 12 3.28 10.43 2.07
CA PRO A 12 1.85 10.59 2.25
C PRO A 12 1.06 10.30 0.94
N LYS A 13 -0.26 10.21 1.08
CA LYS A 13 -1.24 10.10 -0.02
C LYS A 13 -1.02 8.87 -0.89
N VAL A 14 -0.82 7.72 -0.25
CA VAL A 14 -0.75 6.42 -0.91
C VAL A 14 -2.03 5.67 -0.54
N TYR A 15 -2.75 5.20 -1.55
CA TYR A 15 -4.03 4.50 -1.40
C TYR A 15 -3.93 3.15 -2.09
N LEU A 16 -4.56 2.14 -1.50
CA LEU A 16 -4.74 0.82 -2.12
C LEU A 16 -6.17 0.76 -2.64
N VAL A 17 -6.34 0.55 -3.94
CA VAL A 17 -7.66 0.28 -4.53
C VAL A 17 -8.06 -1.14 -4.10
N PRO A 18 -9.27 -1.36 -3.55
CA PRO A 18 -9.70 -2.66 -3.08
C PRO A 18 -9.96 -3.61 -4.25
N ASP A 19 -9.90 -4.91 -3.97
CA ASP A 19 -10.19 -5.94 -4.97
C ASP A 19 -11.68 -5.98 -5.38
N TYR A 20 -12.57 -5.43 -4.56
CA TYR A 20 -14.00 -5.39 -4.85
C TYR A 20 -14.34 -4.29 -5.85
N HIS A 21 -14.77 -4.70 -7.05
CA HIS A 21 -14.94 -3.79 -8.19
C HIS A 21 -16.01 -2.71 -7.98
N GLU A 22 -17.04 -2.96 -7.17
CA GLU A 22 -18.10 -1.99 -6.90
C GLU A 22 -17.59 -0.74 -6.17
N ASP A 23 -16.44 -0.85 -5.48
CA ASP A 23 -15.82 0.29 -4.79
C ASP A 23 -14.95 1.14 -5.72
N TRP A 24 -14.58 0.63 -6.90
CA TRP A 24 -13.67 1.32 -7.82
C TRP A 24 -14.12 2.70 -8.29
N PRO A 25 -15.42 2.97 -8.54
CA PRO A 25 -15.90 4.30 -8.91
C PRO A 25 -15.49 5.39 -7.91
N GLU A 26 -15.51 5.11 -6.61
CA GLU A 26 -15.10 6.06 -5.56
C GLU A 26 -13.62 6.44 -5.70
N TYR A 27 -12.76 5.47 -6.02
CA TYR A 27 -11.34 5.73 -6.25
C TYR A 27 -11.10 6.51 -7.54
N LEU A 28 -11.81 6.17 -8.62
CA LEU A 28 -11.75 6.94 -9.87
C LEU A 28 -12.21 8.38 -9.66
N MET A 29 -13.26 8.62 -8.86
CA MET A 29 -13.76 9.97 -8.56
C MET A 29 -12.74 10.85 -7.83
N ARG A 30 -11.85 10.25 -7.02
CA ARG A 30 -10.79 10.95 -6.30
C ARG A 30 -9.60 11.34 -7.18
N MET A 31 -9.36 10.61 -8.27
CA MET A 31 -8.18 10.80 -9.12
C MET A 31 -8.22 12.10 -9.93
N SER A 32 -7.04 12.64 -10.19
CA SER A 32 -6.78 13.82 -11.00
C SER A 32 -5.54 13.61 -11.89
N ARG A 33 -5.22 14.60 -12.72
CA ARG A 33 -4.00 14.58 -13.56
C ARG A 33 -2.68 14.56 -12.77
N LYS A 34 -2.72 14.82 -11.47
CA LYS A 34 -1.53 14.78 -10.58
C LYS A 34 -1.32 13.43 -9.93
N ASP A 35 -2.27 12.51 -10.09
CA ASP A 35 -2.22 11.20 -9.47
C ASP A 35 -1.58 10.16 -10.40
N VAL A 36 -0.92 9.19 -9.77
CA VAL A 36 -0.28 8.06 -10.43
C VAL A 36 -1.01 6.79 -10.01
N VAL A 37 -1.53 6.05 -10.98
CA VAL A 37 -2.14 4.74 -10.80
C VAL A 37 -1.11 3.69 -11.14
N ILE A 38 -0.75 2.87 -10.16
CA ILE A 38 0.15 1.73 -10.35
C ILE A 38 -0.71 0.48 -10.49
N VAL A 39 -0.57 -0.21 -11.62
CA VAL A 39 -1.34 -1.40 -11.96
C VAL A 39 -0.41 -2.59 -12.13
N PHE A 40 -0.74 -3.71 -11.51
CA PHE A 40 -0.03 -4.98 -11.68
C PHE A 40 -0.96 -5.91 -12.44
N ASP A 41 -0.56 -6.29 -13.65
CA ASP A 41 -1.36 -7.19 -14.50
C ASP A 41 -0.44 -8.17 -15.22
N TYR A 42 -0.38 -9.40 -14.69
CA TYR A 42 0.48 -10.48 -15.14
C TYR A 42 -0.39 -11.68 -15.52
N ARG A 43 -0.01 -12.36 -16.61
CA ARG A 43 -0.48 -13.66 -17.11
C ARG A 43 -1.93 -13.99 -16.73
N ARG A 44 -2.84 -13.94 -17.73
CA ARG A 44 -4.32 -13.98 -17.59
C ARG A 44 -4.89 -12.63 -17.15
N TYR A 45 -4.68 -11.65 -18.02
CA TYR A 45 -5.08 -10.26 -17.81
C TYR A 45 -6.56 -10.11 -17.49
N GLN A 46 -6.86 -9.15 -16.62
CA GLN A 46 -8.20 -8.92 -16.11
C GLN A 46 -8.91 -7.79 -16.86
N ALA A 47 -10.03 -8.12 -17.55
CA ALA A 47 -10.81 -7.13 -18.31
C ALA A 47 -11.36 -5.98 -17.44
N GLY A 48 -11.68 -6.27 -16.17
CA GLY A 48 -12.06 -5.24 -15.20
C GLY A 48 -10.94 -4.23 -14.99
N LEU A 49 -9.73 -4.73 -14.72
CA LEU A 49 -8.55 -3.90 -14.48
C LEU A 49 -8.17 -3.07 -15.72
N GLU A 50 -8.38 -3.63 -16.92
CA GLU A 50 -8.29 -2.88 -18.18
C GLU A 50 -9.24 -1.69 -18.21
N THR A 51 -10.52 -1.95 -17.93
CA THR A 51 -11.55 -0.90 -17.91
C THR A 51 -11.25 0.17 -16.86
N PHE A 52 -10.71 -0.22 -15.70
CA PHE A 52 -10.31 0.71 -14.65
C PHE A 52 -9.15 1.61 -15.11
N ALA A 53 -8.09 1.01 -15.65
CA ALA A 53 -6.92 1.74 -16.13
C ALA A 53 -7.28 2.68 -17.28
N GLU A 54 -8.16 2.25 -18.20
CA GLU A 54 -8.68 3.10 -19.26
C GLU A 54 -9.40 4.33 -18.67
N LYS A 55 -10.32 4.14 -17.72
CA LYS A 55 -11.05 5.26 -17.09
C LYS A 55 -10.12 6.19 -16.31
N ALA A 56 -9.16 5.64 -15.57
CA ALA A 56 -8.15 6.43 -14.87
C ALA A 56 -7.37 7.32 -15.84
N ALA A 57 -6.88 6.76 -16.95
CA ALA A 57 -6.12 7.50 -17.95
C ALA A 57 -6.97 8.49 -18.74
N ARG A 58 -8.10 8.04 -19.33
CA ARG A 58 -8.87 8.83 -20.30
C ARG A 58 -9.86 9.80 -19.64
N VAL A 59 -10.54 9.37 -18.57
CA VAL A 59 -11.58 10.18 -17.92
C VAL A 59 -10.98 11.06 -16.84
N ARG A 60 -10.08 10.52 -16.02
CA ARG A 60 -9.48 11.27 -14.89
C ARG A 60 -8.17 11.96 -15.27
N GLY A 61 -7.53 11.52 -16.36
CA GLY A 61 -6.25 12.06 -16.83
C GLY A 61 -5.07 11.66 -15.94
N ALA A 62 -5.24 10.64 -15.07
CA ALA A 62 -4.18 10.16 -14.20
C ALA A 62 -3.08 9.46 -15.02
N GLN A 63 -1.84 9.51 -14.53
CA GLN A 63 -0.76 8.75 -15.15
C GLN A 63 -0.87 7.28 -14.73
N VAL A 64 -0.79 6.37 -15.70
CA VAL A 64 -0.83 4.92 -15.42
C VAL A 64 0.56 4.33 -15.60
N ILE A 65 1.05 3.66 -14.55
CA ILE A 65 2.28 2.86 -14.57
C ILE A 65 1.85 1.40 -14.49
N LEU A 66 2.14 0.64 -15.55
CA LEU A 66 1.80 -0.76 -15.66
C LEU A 66 3.03 -1.63 -15.39
N PHE A 67 2.92 -2.50 -14.39
CA PHE A 67 3.79 -3.65 -14.19
C PHE A 67 3.14 -4.86 -14.84
N THR A 68 3.85 -5.50 -15.76
CA THR A 68 3.30 -6.61 -16.55
C THR A 68 4.39 -7.58 -16.97
N ASP A 69 4.04 -8.63 -17.70
CA ASP A 69 4.98 -9.59 -18.25
C ASP A 69 5.39 -9.24 -19.70
N LYS A 70 6.26 -10.07 -20.29
CA LYS A 70 6.78 -9.89 -21.65
C LYS A 70 5.72 -9.89 -22.75
N TRP A 71 4.51 -10.40 -22.51
CA TRP A 71 3.43 -10.45 -23.50
C TRP A 71 2.58 -9.18 -23.52
N LEU A 72 2.76 -8.30 -22.53
CA LEU A 72 2.10 -7.01 -22.36
C LEU A 72 0.57 -7.10 -22.21
N SER A 73 0.08 -6.73 -21.03
CA SER A 73 -1.35 -6.51 -20.80
C SER A 73 -1.95 -5.49 -21.79
N PRO A 74 -3.23 -5.65 -22.21
CA PRO A 74 -3.98 -4.63 -22.94
C PRO A 74 -3.96 -3.24 -22.29
N ILE A 75 -3.76 -3.18 -20.96
CA ILE A 75 -3.59 -1.94 -20.18
C ILE A 75 -2.43 -1.08 -20.71
N SER A 76 -1.46 -1.68 -21.40
CA SER A 76 -0.36 -0.98 -22.06
C SER A 76 -0.82 0.17 -22.95
N ARG A 77 -2.01 0.06 -23.58
CA ARG A 77 -2.62 1.10 -24.44
C ARG A 77 -2.96 2.39 -23.70
N TYR A 78 -3.13 2.32 -22.39
CA TYR A 78 -3.52 3.43 -21.51
C TYR A 78 -2.39 3.84 -20.56
N SER A 79 -1.21 3.20 -20.68
CA SER A 79 -0.10 3.35 -19.74
C SER A 79 0.90 4.40 -20.21
N THR A 80 1.33 5.28 -19.31
CA THR A 80 2.43 6.23 -19.54
C THR A 80 3.79 5.53 -19.44
N HIS A 81 3.92 4.60 -18.49
CA HIS A 81 5.12 3.77 -18.33
C HIS A 81 4.72 2.31 -18.20
N ILE A 82 5.49 1.45 -18.86
CA ILE A 82 5.29 -0.01 -18.83
C ILE A 82 6.60 -0.62 -18.33
N LEU A 83 6.48 -1.49 -17.34
CA LEU A 83 7.58 -2.17 -16.66
C LEU A 83 7.37 -3.69 -16.83
N PRO A 84 7.87 -4.27 -17.93
CA PRO A 84 7.83 -5.72 -18.13
C PRO A 84 8.80 -6.41 -17.16
N ALA A 85 8.34 -7.48 -16.52
CA ALA A 85 9.17 -8.33 -15.67
C ALA A 85 9.14 -9.79 -16.15
N ALA A 86 10.27 -10.49 -16.00
CA ALA A 86 10.34 -11.92 -16.23
C ALA A 86 9.60 -12.65 -15.09
N ILE A 87 8.60 -13.44 -15.47
CA ILE A 87 7.82 -14.30 -14.57
C ILE A 87 7.89 -15.79 -14.95
N ASP A 88 8.35 -16.10 -16.16
CA ASP A 88 8.43 -17.44 -16.70
C ASP A 88 9.76 -18.09 -16.32
N VAL A 89 9.68 -19.22 -15.62
CA VAL A 89 10.82 -20.02 -15.17
C VAL A 89 10.80 -21.45 -15.72
N GLY A 90 10.01 -21.69 -16.78
CA GLY A 90 9.89 -23.02 -17.39
C GLY A 90 9.08 -24.02 -16.54
N THR A 91 8.23 -23.52 -15.62
CA THR A 91 7.32 -24.34 -14.83
C THR A 91 5.87 -23.88 -15.01
N PRO A 92 4.88 -24.70 -14.60
CA PRO A 92 3.47 -24.27 -14.58
C PRO A 92 3.17 -23.07 -13.68
N TRP A 93 4.08 -22.75 -12.75
CA TRP A 93 3.95 -21.65 -11.80
C TRP A 93 4.89 -20.51 -12.18
N ASP A 94 4.37 -19.29 -12.11
CA ASP A 94 5.16 -18.08 -12.35
C ASP A 94 6.00 -17.72 -11.13
N THR A 95 7.17 -17.12 -11.36
CA THR A 95 7.98 -16.51 -10.32
C THR A 95 7.59 -15.05 -10.09
N SER A 96 7.67 -14.61 -8.84
CA SER A 96 7.52 -13.20 -8.48
C SER A 96 8.84 -12.44 -8.34
N LEU A 97 9.99 -13.09 -8.56
CA LEU A 97 11.30 -12.47 -8.34
C LEU A 97 11.53 -11.22 -9.19
N GLY A 98 11.23 -11.28 -10.50
CA GLY A 98 11.33 -10.13 -11.40
C GLY A 98 10.43 -8.96 -10.95
N PRO A 99 9.11 -9.19 -10.76
CA PRO A 99 8.20 -8.18 -10.23
C PRO A 99 8.64 -7.57 -8.89
N VAL A 100 9.06 -8.40 -7.94
CA VAL A 100 9.51 -7.93 -6.61
C VAL A 100 10.76 -7.08 -6.72
N LEU A 101 11.73 -7.47 -7.54
CA LEU A 101 12.95 -6.69 -7.77
C LEU A 101 12.64 -5.28 -8.29
N LEU A 102 11.70 -5.16 -9.25
CA LEU A 102 11.28 -3.85 -9.75
C LEU A 102 10.57 -3.01 -8.69
N ILE A 103 9.74 -3.65 -7.86
CA ILE A 103 9.07 -2.98 -6.74
C ILE A 103 10.10 -2.45 -5.74
N GLU A 104 11.09 -3.24 -5.35
CA GLU A 104 12.17 -2.82 -4.44
C GLU A 104 12.99 -1.67 -5.01
N ALA A 105 13.36 -1.75 -6.29
CA ALA A 105 14.08 -0.67 -6.97
C ALA A 105 13.28 0.64 -6.93
N ILE A 106 11.96 0.59 -7.10
CA ILE A 106 11.08 1.76 -7.00
C ILE A 106 10.97 2.28 -5.58
N ILE A 107 10.83 1.40 -4.58
CA ILE A 107 10.79 1.81 -3.17
C ILE A 107 12.09 2.53 -2.79
N ASN A 108 13.25 1.96 -3.15
CA ASN A 108 14.56 2.56 -2.89
C ASN A 108 14.68 3.90 -3.60
N ARG A 109 14.33 3.97 -4.89
CA ARG A 109 14.41 5.23 -5.64
C ARG A 109 13.50 6.32 -5.10
N VAL A 110 12.29 5.98 -4.65
CA VAL A 110 11.37 6.95 -4.03
C VAL A 110 11.91 7.43 -2.68
N SER A 111 12.47 6.52 -1.89
CA SER A 111 13.11 6.85 -0.60
C SER A 111 14.29 7.79 -0.77
N ASP A 112 15.17 7.51 -1.74
CA ASP A 112 16.40 8.27 -1.98
C ASP A 112 16.14 9.65 -2.60
N ASN A 113 15.03 9.83 -3.30
CA ASN A 113 14.71 11.10 -3.98
C ASN A 113 14.51 12.26 -2.99
N ASP A 114 14.03 11.98 -1.77
CA ASP A 114 13.96 12.93 -0.66
C ASP A 114 14.15 12.16 0.65
N TRP A 115 15.42 11.78 0.91
CA TRP A 115 15.77 10.98 2.08
C TRP A 115 15.42 11.69 3.39
N ASP A 116 15.61 13.01 3.47
CA ASP A 116 15.32 13.77 4.68
C ASP A 116 13.82 13.76 5.02
N ALA A 117 12.94 13.93 4.02
CA ALA A 117 11.50 13.83 4.25
C ALA A 117 11.06 12.40 4.57
N THR A 118 11.63 11.41 3.87
CA THR A 118 11.40 9.99 4.12
C THR A 118 11.75 9.62 5.56
N ARG A 119 12.96 9.98 6.00
CA ARG A 119 13.46 9.73 7.35
C ARG A 119 12.56 10.35 8.42
N ARG A 120 12.22 11.65 8.28
CA ARG A 120 11.31 12.33 9.22
C ARG A 120 9.96 11.62 9.34
N ARG A 121 9.44 11.12 8.23
CA ARG A 121 8.17 10.40 8.21
C ARG A 121 8.27 9.03 8.88
N ILE A 122 9.35 8.29 8.65
CA ILE A 122 9.60 7.01 9.31
C ILE A 122 9.70 7.24 10.82
N GLU A 123 10.49 8.21 11.27
CA GLU A 123 10.62 8.56 12.70
C GLU A 123 9.26 8.94 13.32
N GLN A 124 8.45 9.74 12.61
CA GLN A 124 7.09 10.07 13.06
C GLN A 124 6.20 8.83 13.13
N TRP A 125 6.25 7.97 12.12
CA TRP A 125 5.45 6.74 12.08
C TRP A 125 5.83 5.80 13.22
N ASP A 126 7.12 5.62 13.48
CA ASP A 126 7.64 4.81 14.59
C ASP A 126 7.25 5.38 15.95
N SER A 127 7.26 6.71 16.12
CA SER A 127 6.84 7.36 17.38
C SER A 127 5.37 7.13 17.73
N LEU A 128 4.53 6.85 16.73
CA LEU A 128 3.09 6.61 16.88
C LEU A 128 2.74 5.12 16.87
N ARG A 129 3.73 4.24 16.69
CA ARG A 129 3.51 2.81 16.56
C ARG A 129 3.24 2.22 17.95
N ILE A 130 1.99 1.80 18.17
CA ILE A 130 1.59 1.06 19.37
C ILE A 130 2.39 -0.24 19.41
N ARG A 131 3.16 -0.44 20.48
CA ARG A 131 3.90 -1.69 20.71
C ARG A 131 2.97 -2.64 21.46
N SER A 132 3.10 -3.93 21.17
CA SER A 132 2.40 -4.99 21.91
C SER A 132 2.68 -4.94 23.43
N ASP A 133 3.78 -4.32 23.84
CA ASP A 133 4.13 -4.12 25.25
C ASP A 133 3.27 -3.02 25.91
N ASP A 134 2.72 -2.08 25.14
CA ASP A 134 1.87 -0.98 25.63
C ASP A 134 0.50 -1.50 26.12
N GLU A 135 0.07 -2.68 25.67
CA GLU A 135 -1.15 -3.35 26.14
C GLU A 135 -1.01 -3.87 27.58
N SER A 136 0.22 -4.10 28.05
CA SER A 136 0.49 -4.67 29.39
C SER A 136 0.53 -3.64 30.52
N GLU A 137 0.81 -2.36 30.24
CA GLU A 137 0.78 -1.29 31.24
C GLU A 137 -0.64 -0.81 31.56
N VAL A 138 -1.56 -0.90 30.61
CA VAL A 138 -2.97 -0.46 30.77
C VAL A 138 -3.73 -1.38 31.74
N ASP A 139 -3.45 -2.69 31.72
CA ASP A 139 -4.11 -3.67 32.61
C ASP A 139 -3.66 -3.58 34.08
N ILE A 140 -2.42 -3.14 34.33
CA ILE A 140 -1.89 -2.97 35.70
C ILE A 140 -2.48 -1.73 36.37
N GLN A 141 -2.80 -0.67 35.63
CA GLN A 141 -3.41 0.54 36.18
C GLN A 141 -4.93 0.40 36.41
N ALA A 142 -5.61 -0.49 35.68
CA ALA A 142 -7.06 -0.72 35.81
C ALA A 142 -7.46 -1.59 37.02
N THR A 143 -6.51 -2.28 37.67
CA THR A 143 -6.76 -3.24 38.76
C THR A 143 -6.40 -2.74 40.16
N GLY A 144 -6.39 -1.42 40.38
CA GLY A 144 -6.25 -0.81 41.71
C GLY A 144 -7.37 -1.22 42.66
N ALA A 145 -7.15 -2.29 43.43
CA ALA A 145 -8.08 -2.81 44.43
C ALA A 145 -8.47 -1.74 45.49
N PRO A 146 -9.73 -1.69 45.96
CA PRO A 146 -10.15 -0.72 46.98
C PRO A 146 -9.47 -0.99 48.32
N LYS A 147 -8.82 0.02 48.91
CA LYS A 147 -8.33 -0.02 50.29
C LYS A 147 -9.50 -0.23 51.25
N GLU A 148 -9.53 -1.37 51.94
CA GLU A 148 -10.43 -1.64 53.07
C GLU A 148 -10.35 -0.52 54.12
N ARG A 149 -11.47 0.17 54.33
CA ARG A 149 -11.65 1.07 55.47
C ARG A 149 -11.90 0.21 56.71
N LYS A 150 -10.91 0.11 57.60
CA LYS A 150 -11.10 -0.44 58.95
C LYS A 150 -12.14 0.39 59.69
N ASN A 151 -13.33 -0.20 59.87
CA ASN A 151 -14.42 0.40 60.61
C ASN A 151 -14.10 0.29 62.12
N LYS A 152 -13.86 1.43 62.75
CA LYS A 152 -13.59 1.54 64.19
C LYS A 152 -14.94 1.73 64.89
N GLN A 153 -15.58 0.66 65.32
CA GLN A 153 -16.74 0.74 66.22
C GLN A 153 -16.27 1.22 67.59
N ARG A 154 -16.95 2.27 68.09
CA ARG A 154 -16.91 2.75 69.48
C ARG A 154 -18.08 2.09 70.22
N GLY A 155 -17.87 1.75 71.50
CA GLY A 155 -18.94 1.46 72.46
C GLY A 155 -19.02 0.00 72.84
#